data_AF-F8D9R4-F1
#
_entry.id   AF-F8D9R4-F1
#
_cell.length_a   1.000
_cell.length_b   1.000
_cell.length_c   1.000
_cell.angle_alpha   90.00
_cell.angle_beta   90.00
_cell.angle_gamma   90.00
#
_symmetry.space_group_name_H-M   'P 1'
#
loop_
_entity.id
_entity.type
_entity.pdbx_description
1 polymer ?
#
loop_
_entity_poly.entity_id
_entity_poly.type
_entity_poly.pdbx_seq_one_letter_code
_entity_poly.pdbx_strand_id
1 'polypeptide(L)'
;MYRRALLTLVGGSLTAVAGCSDVADEQTTSPQSNDTPDDTPTGVQSEDPRIDVDLTTAQYRVHVDEVSHPTGINQRNILSAEDRHPDFETAIREARDDGEFQTADPSEGLLQSIDEFRRFGIGYRYLPYVELDGQEYKFAAAVPEYVYRLDINHSDAGDPDDIDVDPDRIAHFEDDVDSGIVEAFVDTLAALTPHSPRDSYRRSIVPEEVASFVETYDYLETPQMVAPIEADVEDPGAPYTIRVEKLTERDLRGQEIIDIDEFGPELRSFLETAIASPHRAETISTDQREYRTDEIPDLYWEYVTSSPRDVMDSYVRHEREVYEVRVEEPDRDHPINLTVTPVSDVERPTFEITISPDETVGEDDEVILQSHGLLPSVLWVGDGDERHRLETPVDDRIEWQEVDQDEVDIKDAEYAIPDRVIANRQRDTLVAGQSITRTYTLPESVSDGTYRGWASLEVGLNVPHDDMTAHPFGVTLEMDTE
;
A
#
# COMPACT_ATOMS: atom_id res chain seq x y z
N MET A 1 -4.65 36.11 -6.56
CA MET A 1 -4.69 36.84 -5.28
C MET A 1 -3.66 36.21 -4.36
N TYR A 2 -2.62 36.96 -4.01
CA TYR A 2 -1.48 36.52 -3.21
C TYR A 2 -1.80 36.58 -1.71
N ARG A 3 -1.55 35.49 -0.97
CA ARG A 3 -1.27 35.54 0.47
C ARG A 3 -0.15 34.54 0.80
N ARG A 4 1.09 35.00 0.61
CA ARG A 4 2.27 34.50 1.33
C ARG A 4 2.42 35.38 2.57
N ALA A 5 2.40 34.80 3.76
CA ALA A 5 2.84 35.45 4.98
C ALA A 5 4.15 34.77 5.42
N LEU A 6 5.23 35.53 5.28
CA LEU A 6 6.58 35.24 5.77
C LEU A 6 6.61 35.26 7.30
N LEU A 7 7.31 34.30 7.91
CA LEU A 7 7.81 34.40 9.27
C LEU A 7 9.34 34.27 9.23
N THR A 8 10.02 35.39 9.47
CA THR A 8 11.44 35.44 9.83
C THR A 8 11.57 36.24 11.13
N LEU A 9 11.89 35.51 12.20
CA LEU A 9 13.04 35.69 13.11
C LEU A 9 13.22 37.01 13.90
N VAL A 10 13.05 36.92 15.24
CA VAL A 10 13.88 37.47 16.35
C VAL A 10 13.49 36.63 17.59
N GLY A 11 14.30 35.92 18.38
CA GLY A 11 15.67 36.13 18.88
C GLY A 11 15.60 36.48 20.39
N GLY A 12 15.88 35.54 21.31
CA GLY A 12 15.90 35.84 22.76
C GLY A 12 16.06 34.67 23.76
N SER A 13 17.24 34.05 23.78
CA SER A 13 18.06 33.55 24.91
C SER A 13 17.47 33.05 26.26
N LEU A 14 17.87 31.80 26.59
CA LEU A 14 18.47 31.27 27.85
C LEU A 14 17.77 31.43 29.22
N THR A 15 17.49 30.30 29.89
CA THR A 15 18.13 29.95 31.18
C THR A 15 17.99 28.45 31.49
N ALA A 16 19.13 27.77 31.62
CA ALA A 16 19.29 26.48 32.29
C ALA A 16 19.53 26.72 33.79
N VAL A 17 18.97 25.89 34.66
CA VAL A 17 19.42 25.74 36.06
C VAL A 17 19.55 24.26 36.37
N ALA A 18 20.77 23.77 36.22
CA ALA A 18 21.29 22.64 36.99
C ALA A 18 22.05 23.21 38.20
N GLY A 19 21.95 22.55 39.35
CA GLY A 19 22.68 22.95 40.54
C GLY A 19 22.60 21.90 41.66
N CYS A 20 23.56 20.98 41.65
CA CYS A 20 23.96 20.15 42.80
C CYS A 20 24.45 21.01 43.97
N SER A 21 24.24 20.53 45.19
CA SER A 21 25.14 20.80 46.31
C SER A 21 25.05 19.69 47.35
N ASP A 22 26.07 18.82 47.37
CA ASP A 22 26.53 18.08 48.53
C ASP A 22 27.43 19.00 49.37
N VAL A 23 27.19 19.11 50.70
CA VAL A 23 28.25 19.22 51.71
C VAL A 23 27.76 18.57 53.01
N ALA A 24 28.62 17.69 53.53
CA ALA A 24 28.57 16.92 54.74
C ALA A 24 28.33 17.70 56.05
N ASP A 25 27.78 17.00 57.05
CA ASP A 25 28.34 17.04 58.40
C ASP A 25 28.17 15.68 59.09
N GLU A 26 29.32 15.14 59.53
CA GLU A 26 29.45 13.94 60.35
C GLU A 26 29.08 14.26 61.80
N GLN A 27 28.28 13.42 62.46
CA GLN A 27 28.57 13.09 63.86
C GLN A 27 27.96 11.77 64.32
N THR A 28 28.88 10.85 64.57
CA THR A 28 28.79 9.59 65.32
C THR A 28 28.15 9.72 66.69
N THR A 29 27.24 8.81 67.06
CA THR A 29 27.29 8.03 68.32
C THR A 29 26.13 7.01 68.41
N SER A 30 26.46 5.72 68.41
CA SER A 30 25.72 4.65 69.09
C SER A 30 26.49 4.32 70.40
N PRO A 31 26.02 3.48 71.36
CA PRO A 31 24.81 2.65 71.38
C PRO A 31 24.07 2.62 72.75
N GLN A 32 22.86 2.05 72.82
CA GLN A 32 22.48 1.18 73.96
C GLN A 32 21.25 0.30 73.68
N SER A 33 21.47 -1.02 73.81
CA SER A 33 20.49 -2.11 73.79
C SER A 33 19.47 -2.07 74.93
N ASN A 34 18.29 -2.62 74.67
CA ASN A 34 17.63 -3.53 75.60
C ASN A 34 16.87 -4.61 74.81
N ASP A 35 17.31 -5.86 74.99
CA ASP A 35 16.67 -7.09 74.51
C ASP A 35 15.45 -7.46 75.36
N THR A 36 14.41 -8.05 74.75
CA THR A 36 13.79 -9.35 75.15
C THR A 36 12.86 -9.87 74.02
N PRO A 37 12.54 -11.18 73.94
CA PRO A 37 12.48 -11.97 72.70
C PRO A 37 11.09 -12.60 72.42
N ASP A 38 11.04 -13.52 71.45
CA ASP A 38 9.92 -14.35 70.94
C ASP A 38 8.96 -13.61 69.99
N ASP A 39 8.60 -14.10 68.81
CA ASP A 39 8.44 -15.47 68.30
C ASP A 39 8.81 -15.54 66.81
N THR A 40 9.30 -16.69 66.34
CA THR A 40 9.19 -17.06 64.91
C THR A 40 7.88 -17.83 64.71
N PRO A 41 7.06 -17.44 63.72
CA PRO A 41 6.53 -18.45 62.83
C PRO A 41 6.81 -18.09 61.37
N THR A 42 7.46 -19.05 60.72
CA THR A 42 7.35 -19.42 59.30
C THR A 42 6.37 -18.59 58.48
N GLY A 43 6.93 -17.74 57.62
CA GLY A 43 6.32 -17.30 56.39
C GLY A 43 7.42 -17.32 55.35
N VAL A 44 7.39 -18.30 54.45
CA VAL A 44 8.03 -18.12 53.15
C VAL A 44 7.29 -16.91 52.58
N GLN A 45 7.96 -15.75 52.54
CA GLN A 45 7.51 -14.71 51.63
C GLN A 45 7.67 -15.36 50.25
N SER A 46 6.55 -15.77 49.65
CA SER A 46 6.52 -15.84 48.20
C SER A 46 6.89 -14.43 47.75
N GLU A 47 8.05 -14.32 47.11
CA GLU A 47 8.43 -13.14 46.35
C GLU A 47 7.45 -13.11 45.18
N ASP A 48 6.30 -12.47 45.38
CA ASP A 48 5.31 -12.29 44.31
C ASP A 48 6.02 -11.55 43.17
N PRO A 49 5.94 -12.05 41.91
CA PRO A 49 6.61 -11.41 40.79
C PRO A 49 6.08 -9.99 40.65
N ARG A 50 6.95 -9.00 40.86
CA ARG A 50 6.63 -7.59 40.65
C ARG A 50 6.86 -7.26 39.19
N ILE A 51 5.81 -6.75 38.56
CA ILE A 51 5.88 -6.18 37.23
C ILE A 51 5.64 -4.67 37.35
N ASP A 52 6.56 -3.89 36.80
CA ASP A 52 6.30 -2.49 36.50
C ASP A 52 5.80 -2.38 35.07
N VAL A 53 4.81 -1.51 34.84
CA VAL A 53 4.15 -1.41 33.54
C VAL A 53 3.79 0.02 33.20
N ASP A 54 4.26 0.45 32.03
CA ASP A 54 4.04 1.78 31.48
C ASP A 54 3.32 1.72 30.13
N LEU A 55 2.47 2.73 29.87
CA LEU A 55 1.75 2.88 28.61
C LEU A 55 2.30 4.08 27.81
N THR A 56 2.47 3.92 26.50
CA THR A 56 2.89 4.98 25.57
C THR A 56 1.95 5.05 24.37
N THR A 57 1.51 6.25 23.96
CA THR A 57 0.51 6.43 22.86
C THR A 57 0.95 7.40 21.76
N ALA A 58 2.11 8.03 21.87
CA ALA A 58 2.51 9.16 21.00
C ALA A 58 3.35 8.79 19.76
N GLN A 59 3.42 7.51 19.41
CA GLN A 59 4.40 7.01 18.45
C GLN A 59 3.88 6.88 17.02
N TYR A 60 4.68 7.34 16.07
CA TYR A 60 4.56 7.03 14.66
C TYR A 60 4.72 5.54 14.42
N ARG A 61 3.96 5.04 13.46
CA ARG A 61 4.04 3.68 12.98
C ARG A 61 4.59 3.67 11.56
N VAL A 62 5.74 3.04 11.41
CA VAL A 62 6.45 2.93 10.14
C VAL A 62 6.25 1.51 9.64
N HIS A 63 5.52 1.37 8.54
CA HIS A 63 5.39 0.13 7.80
C HIS A 63 6.50 0.07 6.77
N VAL A 64 7.13 -1.10 6.67
CA VAL A 64 8.10 -1.39 5.63
C VAL A 64 7.69 -2.67 4.94
N ASP A 65 7.46 -2.57 3.64
CA ASP A 65 7.06 -3.69 2.81
C ASP A 65 8.11 -3.91 1.71
N GLU A 66 8.52 -5.16 1.47
CA GLU A 66 9.39 -5.48 0.34
C GLU A 66 8.58 -5.52 -0.96
N VAL A 67 9.00 -4.75 -1.97
CA VAL A 67 8.28 -4.62 -3.25
C VAL A 67 8.67 -5.76 -4.18
N SER A 68 7.95 -6.86 -4.06
CA SER A 68 8.15 -8.06 -4.87
C SER A 68 7.68 -7.90 -6.32
N HIS A 69 6.61 -7.14 -6.56
CA HIS A 69 5.99 -6.98 -7.89
C HIS A 69 5.90 -5.51 -8.33
N PRO A 70 6.35 -5.16 -9.55
CA PRO A 70 6.25 -3.79 -10.06
C PRO A 70 4.79 -3.37 -10.29
N THR A 71 4.38 -2.17 -9.85
CA THR A 71 3.09 -1.56 -10.23
C THR A 71 3.16 -0.83 -11.58
N GLY A 72 4.35 -0.65 -12.14
CA GLY A 72 4.60 -0.01 -13.42
C GLY A 72 4.36 -0.92 -14.63
N ILE A 73 5.23 -0.84 -15.63
CA ILE A 73 5.11 -1.66 -16.84
C ILE A 73 5.28 -3.14 -16.48
N ASN A 74 4.19 -3.90 -16.64
CA ASN A 74 4.21 -5.35 -16.47
C ASN A 74 5.18 -5.98 -17.47
N GLN A 75 6.17 -6.74 -16.98
CA GLN A 75 7.18 -7.41 -17.82
C GLN A 75 6.58 -8.33 -18.89
N ARG A 76 5.40 -8.92 -18.65
CA ARG A 76 4.69 -9.74 -19.64
C ARG A 76 4.22 -8.94 -20.87
N ASN A 77 4.18 -7.62 -20.76
CA ASN A 77 3.85 -6.71 -21.86
C ASN A 77 5.08 -6.23 -22.63
N ILE A 78 6.29 -6.57 -22.18
CA ILE A 78 7.53 -6.28 -22.89
C ILE A 78 7.77 -7.44 -23.86
N LEU A 79 7.69 -7.16 -25.16
CA LEU A 79 7.86 -8.19 -26.18
C LEU A 79 9.30 -8.19 -26.71
N SER A 80 9.88 -9.34 -26.97
CA SER A 80 11.20 -9.42 -27.60
C SER A 80 11.13 -8.88 -29.04
N ALA A 81 12.09 -8.03 -29.43
CA ALA A 81 12.28 -7.59 -30.80
C ALA A 81 12.73 -8.75 -31.72
N GLU A 82 13.50 -9.68 -31.19
CA GLU A 82 14.07 -10.83 -31.92
C GLU A 82 12.99 -11.85 -32.33
N ASP A 83 11.88 -11.89 -31.61
CA ASP A 83 10.74 -12.76 -31.92
C ASP A 83 9.81 -12.16 -33.00
N ARG A 84 10.11 -10.94 -33.48
CA ARG A 84 9.30 -10.20 -34.47
C ARG A 84 9.91 -10.27 -35.86
N HIS A 85 9.29 -9.59 -36.83
CA HIS A 85 9.83 -9.53 -38.18
C HIS A 85 11.25 -8.91 -38.18
N PRO A 86 12.21 -9.43 -38.96
CA PRO A 86 13.59 -8.92 -38.97
C PRO A 86 13.72 -7.42 -39.28
N ASP A 87 12.80 -6.87 -40.09
CA ASP A 87 12.76 -5.44 -40.39
C ASP A 87 12.41 -4.60 -39.16
N PHE A 88 11.58 -5.10 -38.24
CA PHE A 88 11.28 -4.45 -36.97
C PHE A 88 12.48 -4.50 -36.03
N GLU A 89 13.11 -5.66 -35.86
CA GLU A 89 14.32 -5.80 -35.06
C GLU A 89 15.43 -4.85 -35.55
N THR A 90 15.61 -4.77 -36.87
CA THR A 90 16.56 -3.85 -37.50
C THR A 90 16.21 -2.40 -37.21
N ALA A 91 14.93 -2.02 -37.35
CA ALA A 91 14.49 -0.65 -37.08
C ALA A 91 14.66 -0.24 -35.61
N ILE A 92 14.34 -1.13 -34.65
CA ILE A 92 14.55 -0.86 -33.22
C ILE A 92 16.04 -0.74 -32.90
N ARG A 93 16.88 -1.59 -33.49
CA ARG A 93 18.34 -1.53 -33.31
C ARG A 93 18.93 -0.25 -33.88
N GLU A 94 18.52 0.15 -35.08
CA GLU A 94 18.95 1.41 -35.70
C GLU A 94 18.46 2.62 -34.89
N ALA A 95 17.20 2.62 -34.45
CA ALA A 95 16.68 3.68 -33.59
C ALA A 95 17.44 3.79 -32.26
N ARG A 96 17.92 2.68 -31.71
CA ARG A 96 18.78 2.68 -30.50
C ARG A 96 20.16 3.26 -30.79
N ASP A 97 20.79 2.82 -31.88
CA ASP A 97 22.20 3.12 -32.16
C ASP A 97 22.39 4.52 -32.76
N ASP A 98 21.47 4.96 -33.62
CA ASP A 98 21.52 6.23 -34.35
C ASP A 98 20.53 7.27 -33.81
N GLY A 99 19.69 6.90 -32.85
CA GLY A 99 18.69 7.75 -32.18
C GLY A 99 17.31 7.75 -32.86
N GLU A 100 17.23 7.33 -34.12
CA GLU A 100 15.99 7.20 -34.88
C GLU A 100 16.21 6.32 -36.11
N PHE A 101 15.25 5.45 -36.40
CA PHE A 101 15.14 4.77 -37.70
C PHE A 101 14.26 5.61 -38.64
N GLN A 102 14.65 5.73 -39.90
CA GLN A 102 13.88 6.45 -40.92
C GLN A 102 13.70 5.65 -42.20
N THR A 103 12.48 5.63 -42.75
CA THR A 103 12.21 5.05 -44.08
C THR A 103 11.19 5.87 -44.86
N ALA A 104 11.34 5.94 -46.17
CA ALA A 104 10.32 6.50 -47.06
C ALA A 104 9.22 5.48 -47.42
N ASP A 105 9.49 4.19 -47.22
CA ASP A 105 8.63 3.07 -47.62
C ASP A 105 8.77 1.95 -46.56
N PRO A 106 7.89 1.92 -45.54
CA PRO A 106 7.96 0.94 -44.49
C PRO A 106 7.46 -0.40 -45.00
N SER A 107 8.25 -1.46 -44.81
CA SER A 107 7.85 -2.82 -45.19
C SER A 107 6.56 -3.23 -44.47
N GLU A 108 5.77 -4.09 -45.11
CA GLU A 108 4.58 -4.69 -44.48
C GLU A 108 4.91 -5.40 -43.16
N GLY A 109 6.02 -6.15 -43.10
CA GLY A 109 6.46 -6.85 -41.89
C GLY A 109 6.80 -5.91 -40.72
N LEU A 110 7.35 -4.72 -41.01
CA LEU A 110 7.58 -3.68 -40.00
C LEU A 110 6.25 -3.15 -39.45
N LEU A 111 5.32 -2.78 -40.33
CA LEU A 111 4.01 -2.25 -39.94
C LEU A 111 3.20 -3.29 -39.15
N GLN A 112 3.22 -4.55 -39.59
CA GLN A 112 2.56 -5.66 -38.91
C GLN A 112 3.14 -5.86 -37.51
N SER A 113 4.47 -5.81 -37.37
CA SER A 113 5.13 -5.95 -36.05
C SER A 113 4.74 -4.81 -35.10
N ILE A 114 4.57 -3.57 -35.60
CA ILE A 114 4.08 -2.44 -34.78
C ILE A 114 2.63 -2.71 -34.31
N ASP A 115 1.79 -3.27 -35.19
CA ASP A 115 0.41 -3.66 -34.86
C ASP A 115 0.29 -4.77 -33.81
N GLU A 116 1.31 -5.61 -33.61
CA GLU A 116 1.32 -6.65 -32.57
C GLU A 116 1.40 -6.09 -31.14
N PHE A 117 1.84 -4.84 -30.96
CA PHE A 117 1.85 -4.15 -29.67
C PHE A 117 0.51 -3.49 -29.31
N ARG A 118 -0.50 -3.59 -30.20
CA ARG A 118 -1.86 -3.13 -29.94
C ARG A 118 -2.71 -4.30 -29.45
N ARG A 119 -3.35 -4.11 -28.29
CA ARG A 119 -4.34 -5.03 -27.73
C ARG A 119 -5.73 -4.50 -28.11
N PHE A 120 -6.42 -5.24 -28.97
CA PHE A 120 -7.77 -4.93 -29.43
C PHE A 120 -8.83 -5.63 -28.56
N GLY A 121 -10.05 -5.11 -28.59
CA GLY A 121 -11.20 -5.56 -27.80
C GLY A 121 -11.52 -4.61 -26.66
N ILE A 122 -12.24 -5.10 -25.65
CA ILE A 122 -12.65 -4.32 -24.48
C ILE A 122 -11.42 -3.77 -23.75
N GLY A 123 -11.32 -2.43 -23.69
CA GLY A 123 -10.20 -1.73 -23.06
C GLY A 123 -8.93 -1.76 -23.91
N TYR A 124 -9.05 -1.34 -25.18
CA TYR A 124 -7.95 -1.22 -26.12
C TYR A 124 -6.74 -0.51 -25.51
N ARG A 125 -5.54 -1.05 -25.75
CA ARG A 125 -4.28 -0.45 -25.29
C ARG A 125 -3.17 -0.64 -26.31
N TYR A 126 -2.41 0.43 -26.53
CA TYR A 126 -1.12 0.35 -27.20
C TYR A 126 -0.01 0.26 -26.16
N LEU A 127 0.75 -0.84 -26.18
CA LEU A 127 1.79 -1.16 -25.20
C LEU A 127 3.14 -1.32 -25.92
N PRO A 128 3.76 -0.24 -26.39
CA PRO A 128 4.94 -0.30 -27.25
C PRO A 128 6.23 -0.53 -26.47
N TYR A 129 6.27 -1.61 -25.68
CA TYR A 129 7.41 -1.96 -24.84
C TYR A 129 8.13 -3.17 -25.42
N VAL A 130 9.40 -3.01 -25.71
CA VAL A 130 10.20 -3.97 -26.46
C VAL A 130 11.52 -4.26 -25.76
N GLU A 131 11.93 -5.53 -25.75
CA GLU A 131 13.28 -5.94 -25.34
C GLU A 131 14.17 -6.15 -26.57
N LEU A 132 15.38 -5.60 -26.52
CA LEU A 132 16.43 -5.84 -27.52
C LEU A 132 17.77 -6.05 -26.80
N ASP A 133 18.45 -7.17 -27.08
CA ASP A 133 19.75 -7.52 -26.50
C ASP A 133 19.75 -7.49 -24.95
N GLY A 134 18.63 -7.88 -24.31
CA GLY A 134 18.45 -7.85 -22.85
C GLY A 134 18.22 -6.46 -22.24
N GLN A 135 17.99 -5.44 -23.08
CA GLN A 135 17.64 -4.09 -22.64
C GLN A 135 16.21 -3.74 -23.09
N GLU A 136 15.44 -3.19 -22.16
CA GLU A 136 14.03 -2.84 -22.39
C GLU A 136 13.89 -1.37 -22.83
N TYR A 137 12.97 -1.14 -23.77
CA TYR A 137 12.71 0.15 -24.40
C TYR A 137 11.21 0.39 -24.55
N LYS A 138 10.81 1.67 -24.52
CA LYS A 138 9.55 2.14 -25.09
C LYS A 138 9.85 2.66 -26.49
N PHE A 139 9.09 2.25 -27.49
CA PHE A 139 9.21 2.80 -28.82
C PHE A 139 8.02 3.71 -29.19
N ALA A 140 8.28 4.68 -30.04
CA ALA A 140 7.28 5.54 -30.65
C ALA A 140 7.43 5.45 -32.17
N ALA A 141 6.37 5.03 -32.84
CA ALA A 141 6.33 4.91 -34.30
C ALA A 141 5.48 6.04 -34.88
N ALA A 142 6.01 6.75 -35.87
CA ALA A 142 5.25 7.65 -36.73
C ALA A 142 5.15 7.00 -38.10
N VAL A 143 4.11 6.18 -38.27
CA VAL A 143 3.76 5.42 -39.47
C VAL A 143 2.29 5.70 -39.82
N PRO A 144 1.82 5.39 -41.05
CA PRO A 144 0.41 5.53 -41.38
C PRO A 144 -0.46 4.66 -40.47
N GLU A 145 -1.59 5.19 -40.04
CA GLU A 145 -2.62 4.47 -39.30
C GLU A 145 -3.99 4.64 -39.96
N TYR A 146 -4.66 3.52 -40.21
CA TYR A 146 -6.10 3.48 -40.45
C TYR A 146 -6.81 3.52 -39.10
N VAL A 147 -7.72 4.47 -38.95
CA VAL A 147 -8.45 4.72 -37.70
C VAL A 147 -9.93 4.54 -37.96
N TYR A 148 -10.56 3.64 -37.22
CA TYR A 148 -12.00 3.45 -37.23
C TYR A 148 -12.60 3.86 -35.89
N ARG A 149 -13.76 4.52 -35.92
CA ARG A 149 -14.50 4.95 -34.72
C ARG A 149 -16.00 5.01 -35.00
N LEU A 150 -16.81 4.97 -33.95
CA LEU A 150 -18.24 5.25 -34.06
C LEU A 150 -18.49 6.76 -33.93
N ASP A 151 -19.20 7.36 -34.87
CA ASP A 151 -19.68 8.74 -34.70
C ASP A 151 -20.94 8.77 -33.84
N ILE A 152 -20.73 9.11 -32.57
CA ILE A 152 -21.78 9.25 -31.56
C ILE A 152 -22.36 10.67 -31.49
N ASN A 153 -21.76 11.63 -32.19
CA ASN A 153 -22.17 13.04 -32.20
C ASN A 153 -23.13 13.36 -33.33
N HIS A 154 -23.35 12.44 -34.27
CA HIS A 154 -24.49 12.50 -35.17
C HIS A 154 -25.77 12.47 -34.31
N SER A 155 -26.29 13.67 -34.03
CA SER A 155 -27.39 13.95 -33.12
C SER A 155 -28.76 13.56 -33.68
N ASP A 156 -28.82 12.48 -34.44
CA ASP A 156 -30.03 11.73 -34.73
C ASP A 156 -30.06 10.51 -33.79
N ALA A 157 -29.74 10.74 -32.51
CA ALA A 157 -29.99 9.80 -31.41
C ALA A 157 -31.51 9.71 -31.12
N GLY A 158 -32.27 9.39 -32.16
CA GLY A 158 -33.63 8.89 -32.10
C GLY A 158 -33.62 7.36 -32.10
N ASP A 159 -34.80 6.78 -31.94
CA ASP A 159 -35.10 5.37 -32.12
C ASP A 159 -34.31 4.81 -33.35
N PRO A 160 -33.78 3.57 -33.37
CA PRO A 160 -33.30 2.94 -34.61
C PRO A 160 -34.29 3.04 -35.78
N ASP A 161 -35.58 3.24 -35.49
CA ASP A 161 -36.67 3.49 -36.46
C ASP A 161 -36.64 4.92 -37.10
N ASP A 162 -35.88 5.87 -36.57
CA ASP A 162 -35.79 7.27 -37.03
C ASP A 162 -34.57 7.55 -37.93
N ILE A 163 -33.64 6.58 -38.06
CA ILE A 163 -32.47 6.70 -38.93
C ILE A 163 -32.86 6.19 -40.34
N ASP A 164 -32.83 7.07 -41.36
CA ASP A 164 -33.05 6.69 -42.77
C ASP A 164 -31.79 6.00 -43.35
N VAL A 165 -31.51 4.80 -42.83
CA VAL A 165 -30.39 3.95 -43.24
C VAL A 165 -30.89 2.69 -43.93
N ASP A 166 -30.10 2.22 -44.88
CA ASP A 166 -30.32 0.92 -45.50
C ASP A 166 -30.09 -0.17 -44.44
N PRO A 167 -31.13 -0.93 -44.02
CA PRO A 167 -30.98 -1.92 -42.96
C PRO A 167 -29.98 -3.03 -43.33
N ASP A 168 -29.76 -3.28 -44.63
CA ASP A 168 -28.78 -4.26 -45.10
C ASP A 168 -27.32 -3.78 -44.91
N ARG A 169 -27.12 -2.50 -44.51
CA ARG A 169 -25.81 -1.88 -44.21
C ARG A 169 -25.53 -1.76 -42.71
N ILE A 170 -26.40 -2.28 -41.85
CA ILE A 170 -26.23 -2.30 -40.40
C ILE A 170 -25.67 -3.65 -39.99
N ALA A 171 -24.51 -3.66 -39.32
CA ALA A 171 -23.97 -4.88 -38.73
C ALA A 171 -24.61 -5.16 -37.37
N HIS A 172 -25.16 -6.36 -37.21
CA HIS A 172 -25.71 -6.87 -35.97
C HIS A 172 -24.65 -7.70 -35.23
N PHE A 173 -24.38 -7.34 -33.96
CA PHE A 173 -23.32 -7.94 -33.16
C PHE A 173 -23.40 -9.48 -33.09
N GLU A 174 -24.60 -10.05 -33.00
CA GLU A 174 -24.80 -11.50 -32.83
C GLU A 174 -24.84 -12.30 -34.14
N ASP A 175 -25.13 -11.65 -35.27
CA ASP A 175 -25.44 -12.33 -36.54
C ASP A 175 -24.39 -12.10 -37.64
N ASP A 176 -23.64 -10.99 -37.61
CA ASP A 176 -22.73 -10.58 -38.69
C ASP A 176 -21.23 -10.65 -38.31
N VAL A 177 -20.92 -10.97 -37.04
CA VAL A 177 -19.55 -11.03 -36.50
C VAL A 177 -19.03 -12.47 -36.52
N ASP A 178 -18.53 -12.88 -37.68
CA ASP A 178 -18.18 -14.28 -37.97
C ASP A 178 -16.70 -14.64 -37.78
N SER A 179 -15.86 -13.70 -37.36
CA SER A 179 -14.42 -13.94 -37.13
C SER A 179 -13.91 -13.25 -35.88
N GLY A 180 -12.97 -13.88 -35.16
CA GLY A 180 -12.38 -13.28 -33.95
C GLY A 180 -11.64 -11.96 -34.19
N ILE A 181 -11.21 -11.68 -35.44
CA ILE A 181 -10.58 -10.40 -35.81
C ILE A 181 -11.64 -9.30 -35.93
N VAL A 182 -12.78 -9.60 -36.58
CA VAL A 182 -13.91 -8.67 -36.68
C VAL A 182 -14.56 -8.47 -35.31
N GLU A 183 -14.64 -9.53 -34.49
CA GLU A 183 -15.10 -9.45 -33.11
C GLU A 183 -14.21 -8.49 -32.30
N ALA A 184 -12.88 -8.65 -32.33
CA ALA A 184 -11.98 -7.72 -31.65
C ALA A 184 -12.07 -6.27 -32.18
N PHE A 185 -12.35 -6.10 -33.47
CA PHE A 185 -12.62 -4.80 -34.07
C PHE A 185 -13.90 -4.17 -33.49
N VAL A 186 -15.01 -4.90 -33.54
CA VAL A 186 -16.31 -4.48 -33.03
C VAL A 186 -16.25 -4.20 -31.53
N ASP A 187 -15.63 -5.08 -30.74
CA ASP A 187 -15.42 -4.93 -29.29
C ASP A 187 -14.58 -3.71 -28.93
N THR A 188 -13.64 -3.31 -29.80
CA THR A 188 -12.85 -2.08 -29.59
C THR A 188 -13.73 -0.83 -29.75
N LEU A 189 -14.63 -0.86 -30.73
CA LEU A 189 -15.51 0.27 -31.07
C LEU A 189 -16.72 0.38 -30.13
N ALA A 190 -17.28 -0.75 -29.72
CA ALA A 190 -18.53 -0.82 -28.97
C ALA A 190 -18.29 -0.77 -27.45
N ALA A 191 -19.04 0.08 -26.75
CA ALA A 191 -19.17 -0.02 -25.29
C ALA A 191 -20.19 -1.10 -24.93
N LEU A 192 -19.77 -2.36 -24.96
CA LEU A 192 -20.66 -3.50 -24.68
C LEU A 192 -21.23 -3.49 -23.25
N THR A 193 -20.65 -2.71 -22.33
CA THR A 193 -21.19 -2.46 -20.99
C THR A 193 -21.16 -0.96 -20.64
N PRO A 194 -21.98 -0.49 -19.69
CA PRO A 194 -21.92 0.90 -19.20
C PRO A 194 -20.56 1.33 -18.61
N HIS A 195 -19.67 0.36 -18.32
CA HIS A 195 -18.35 0.59 -17.73
C HIS A 195 -17.21 0.34 -18.72
N SER A 196 -17.49 -0.11 -19.94
CA SER A 196 -16.48 -0.31 -20.99
C SER A 196 -16.27 1.00 -21.75
N PRO A 197 -15.05 1.56 -21.78
CA PRO A 197 -14.78 2.72 -22.63
C PRO A 197 -14.94 2.33 -24.11
N ARG A 198 -15.52 3.24 -24.90
CA ARG A 198 -15.45 3.16 -26.37
C ARG A 198 -14.08 3.66 -26.80
N ASP A 199 -13.42 2.96 -27.71
CA ASP A 199 -12.12 3.37 -28.24
C ASP A 199 -12.13 3.43 -29.78
N SER A 200 -11.06 3.97 -30.35
CA SER A 200 -10.82 3.92 -31.80
C SER A 200 -9.98 2.71 -32.14
N TYR A 201 -10.41 1.92 -33.13
CA TYR A 201 -9.60 0.83 -33.67
C TYR A 201 -8.54 1.40 -34.60
N ARG A 202 -7.26 1.24 -34.22
CA ARG A 202 -6.11 1.82 -34.95
C ARG A 202 -5.18 0.72 -35.44
N ARG A 203 -4.82 0.75 -36.72
CA ARG A 203 -3.87 -0.19 -37.32
C ARG A 203 -3.07 0.42 -38.46
N SER A 204 -1.82 0.01 -38.59
CA SER A 204 -1.02 0.34 -39.76
C SER A 204 -1.35 -0.54 -40.96
N ILE A 205 -1.81 -1.79 -40.74
CA ILE A 205 -2.34 -2.67 -41.79
C ILE A 205 -3.72 -3.19 -41.39
N VAL A 206 -4.74 -2.81 -42.16
CA VAL A 206 -6.11 -3.32 -41.96
C VAL A 206 -6.20 -4.78 -42.41
N PRO A 207 -6.61 -5.72 -41.53
CA PRO A 207 -6.88 -7.09 -41.93
C PRO A 207 -7.94 -7.17 -43.03
N GLU A 208 -7.83 -8.15 -43.92
CA GLU A 208 -8.78 -8.34 -45.04
C GLU A 208 -10.22 -8.54 -44.54
N GLU A 209 -10.38 -9.22 -43.40
CA GLU A 209 -11.67 -9.46 -42.76
C GLU A 209 -12.32 -8.15 -42.28
N VAL A 210 -11.53 -7.25 -41.68
CA VAL A 210 -12.01 -5.94 -41.23
C VAL A 210 -12.32 -5.06 -42.43
N ALA A 211 -11.45 -5.05 -43.45
CA ALA A 211 -11.68 -4.31 -44.68
C ALA A 211 -12.98 -4.75 -45.38
N SER A 212 -13.21 -6.06 -45.48
CA SER A 212 -14.44 -6.63 -46.06
C SER A 212 -15.67 -6.29 -45.23
N PHE A 213 -15.54 -6.29 -43.89
CA PHE A 213 -16.62 -5.92 -42.98
C PHE A 213 -17.04 -4.46 -43.17
N VAL A 214 -16.10 -3.51 -43.14
CA VAL A 214 -16.42 -2.08 -43.33
C VAL A 214 -16.79 -1.71 -44.77
N GLU A 215 -16.43 -2.54 -45.76
CA GLU A 215 -16.98 -2.42 -47.12
C GLU A 215 -18.45 -2.86 -47.17
N THR A 216 -18.85 -3.82 -46.33
CA THR A 216 -20.19 -4.41 -46.29
C THR A 216 -21.17 -3.66 -45.39
N TYR A 217 -20.68 -3.05 -44.30
CA TYR A 217 -21.51 -2.36 -43.31
C TYR A 217 -21.01 -0.93 -43.08
N ASP A 218 -21.96 0.02 -43.11
CA ASP A 218 -21.67 1.43 -42.80
C ASP A 218 -22.00 1.78 -41.34
N TYR A 219 -22.83 0.96 -40.69
CA TYR A 219 -23.32 1.17 -39.33
C TYR A 219 -23.08 -0.06 -38.48
N LEU A 220 -22.87 0.16 -37.18
CA LEU A 220 -22.78 -0.89 -36.18
C LEU A 220 -23.93 -0.74 -35.18
N GLU A 221 -24.71 -1.80 -35.00
CA GLU A 221 -25.64 -1.91 -33.88
C GLU A 221 -24.90 -2.35 -32.61
N THR A 222 -25.12 -1.61 -31.53
CA THR A 222 -24.66 -1.90 -30.18
C THR A 222 -25.86 -1.98 -29.24
N PRO A 223 -25.73 -2.56 -28.03
CA PRO A 223 -26.86 -2.67 -27.12
C PRO A 223 -27.50 -1.33 -26.72
N GLN A 224 -26.84 -0.20 -26.99
CA GLN A 224 -27.32 1.14 -26.62
C GLN A 224 -27.68 2.03 -27.81
N MET A 225 -27.24 1.71 -29.04
CA MET A 225 -27.45 2.55 -30.23
C MET A 225 -27.03 1.86 -31.53
N VAL A 226 -27.53 2.37 -32.65
CA VAL A 226 -26.96 2.17 -33.99
C VAL A 226 -26.14 3.40 -34.35
N ALA A 227 -24.89 3.22 -34.78
CA ALA A 227 -23.97 4.33 -35.06
C ALA A 227 -23.16 4.10 -36.35
N PRO A 228 -22.90 5.15 -37.15
CA PRO A 228 -22.05 5.02 -38.33
C PRO A 228 -20.59 4.73 -37.94
N ILE A 229 -19.95 3.87 -38.73
CA ILE A 229 -18.53 3.56 -38.64
C ILE A 229 -17.78 4.59 -39.49
N GLU A 230 -17.07 5.51 -38.84
CA GLU A 230 -16.16 6.42 -39.52
C GLU A 230 -14.81 5.76 -39.74
N ALA A 231 -14.28 5.91 -40.94
CA ALA A 231 -12.91 5.52 -41.30
C ALA A 231 -12.10 6.77 -41.64
N ASP A 232 -10.93 6.90 -41.04
CA ASP A 232 -9.95 7.95 -41.30
C ASP A 232 -8.56 7.34 -41.53
N VAL A 233 -7.67 8.12 -42.15
CA VAL A 233 -6.26 7.74 -42.34
C VAL A 233 -5.39 8.84 -41.77
N GLU A 234 -4.74 8.54 -40.65
CA GLU A 234 -3.74 9.40 -40.05
C GLU A 234 -2.36 9.06 -40.64
N ASP A 235 -1.91 9.85 -41.62
CA ASP A 235 -0.58 9.70 -42.24
C ASP A 235 0.32 10.87 -41.84
N PRO A 236 1.39 10.64 -41.04
CA PRO A 236 2.34 11.69 -40.67
C PRO A 236 3.18 12.20 -41.86
N GLY A 237 3.18 11.47 -42.98
CA GLY A 237 3.97 11.75 -44.17
C GLY A 237 5.42 11.27 -44.05
N ALA A 238 5.99 10.85 -45.18
CA ALA A 238 7.37 10.38 -45.23
C ALA A 238 8.40 11.50 -44.91
N PRO A 239 9.56 11.17 -44.29
CA PRO A 239 9.95 9.83 -43.86
C PRO A 239 9.21 9.38 -42.60
N TYR A 240 8.82 8.11 -42.59
CA TYR A 240 8.29 7.42 -41.41
C TYR A 240 9.42 7.11 -40.44
N THR A 241 9.11 7.17 -39.15
CA THR A 241 10.14 7.13 -38.11
C THR A 241 9.80 6.17 -36.98
N ILE A 242 10.84 5.57 -36.39
CA ILE A 242 10.75 4.88 -35.11
C ILE A 242 11.83 5.44 -34.20
N ARG A 243 11.42 5.85 -32.99
CA ARG A 243 12.33 6.27 -31.92
C ARG A 243 12.18 5.31 -30.75
N VAL A 244 13.26 5.10 -30.02
CA VAL A 244 13.27 4.28 -28.81
C VAL A 244 13.82 5.08 -27.65
N GLU A 245 13.21 4.88 -26.49
CA GLU A 245 13.65 5.41 -25.22
C GLU A 245 13.89 4.23 -24.28
N LYS A 246 15.05 4.20 -23.64
CA LYS A 246 15.38 3.14 -22.68
C LYS A 246 14.41 3.24 -21.50
N LEU A 247 13.76 2.13 -21.16
CA LEU A 247 12.94 2.09 -19.95
C LEU A 247 13.83 2.25 -18.72
N THR A 248 13.42 3.15 -17.84
CA THR A 248 14.03 3.33 -16.54
C THR A 248 13.42 2.37 -15.54
N GLU A 249 14.10 2.16 -14.42
CA GLU A 249 13.57 1.34 -13.35
C GLU A 249 12.27 1.92 -12.77
N ARG A 250 12.12 3.25 -12.81
CA ARG A 250 10.88 3.95 -12.48
C ARG A 250 9.74 3.56 -13.42
N ASP A 251 9.99 3.43 -14.72
CA ASP A 251 8.94 3.02 -15.67
C ASP A 251 8.45 1.60 -15.40
N LEU A 252 9.39 0.71 -15.06
CA LEU A 252 9.08 -0.68 -14.72
C LEU A 252 8.34 -0.79 -13.38
N ARG A 253 8.77 -0.03 -12.37
CA ARG A 253 8.25 -0.11 -11.00
C ARG A 253 7.05 0.80 -10.73
N GLY A 254 6.79 1.78 -11.59
CA GLY A 254 5.69 2.73 -11.47
C GLY A 254 5.99 3.92 -10.53
N GLN A 255 7.06 3.80 -9.74
CA GLN A 255 7.47 4.77 -8.72
C GLN A 255 8.97 5.03 -8.77
N GLU A 256 9.41 6.16 -8.22
CA GLU A 256 10.83 6.45 -8.07
C GLU A 256 11.48 5.44 -7.14
N ILE A 257 12.75 5.11 -7.38
CA ILE A 257 13.54 4.31 -6.46
C ILE A 257 14.78 5.12 -6.12
N ILE A 258 14.94 5.41 -4.84
CA ILE A 258 16.08 6.17 -4.32
C ILE A 258 16.96 5.21 -3.54
N ASP A 259 18.25 5.16 -3.88
CA ASP A 259 19.22 4.39 -3.11
C ASP A 259 19.38 5.03 -1.72
N ILE A 260 19.27 4.23 -0.66
CA ILE A 260 19.31 4.70 0.72
C ILE A 260 20.62 5.42 1.08
N ASP A 261 21.70 5.12 0.36
CA ASP A 261 23.01 5.77 0.46
C ASP A 261 23.01 7.23 -0.04
N GLU A 262 22.00 7.64 -0.81
CA GLU A 262 21.85 9.02 -1.28
C GLU A 262 21.29 9.96 -0.20
N PHE A 263 20.67 9.40 0.85
CA PHE A 263 20.12 10.18 1.95
C PHE A 263 21.21 10.64 2.93
N GLY A 264 20.93 11.76 3.62
CA GLY A 264 21.72 12.20 4.75
C GLY A 264 21.72 11.17 5.90
N PRO A 265 22.72 11.21 6.80
CA PRO A 265 22.94 10.16 7.81
C PRO A 265 21.74 9.93 8.74
N GLU A 266 20.95 10.96 9.01
CA GLU A 266 19.77 10.88 9.88
C GLU A 266 18.64 10.07 9.24
N LEU A 267 18.20 10.45 8.04
CA LEU A 267 17.14 9.74 7.30
C LEU A 267 17.59 8.32 6.92
N ARG A 268 18.85 8.16 6.51
CA ARG A 268 19.45 6.85 6.25
C ARG A 268 19.35 5.94 7.48
N SER A 269 19.82 6.40 8.64
CA SER A 269 19.80 5.59 9.87
C SER A 269 18.38 5.22 10.28
N PHE A 270 17.42 6.13 10.10
CA PHE A 270 16.00 5.87 10.34
C PHE A 270 15.48 4.75 9.41
N LEU A 271 15.71 4.86 8.10
CA LEU A 271 15.25 3.88 7.12
C LEU A 271 15.94 2.51 7.31
N GLU A 272 17.25 2.47 7.56
CA GLU A 272 17.98 1.23 7.87
C GLU A 272 17.41 0.54 9.11
N THR A 273 17.06 1.31 10.15
CA THR A 273 16.44 0.78 11.37
C THR A 273 15.03 0.27 11.12
N ALA A 274 14.23 1.00 10.33
CA ALA A 274 12.89 0.60 9.97
C ALA A 274 12.90 -0.67 9.11
N ILE A 275 13.79 -0.75 8.13
CA ILE A 275 13.99 -1.95 7.29
C ILE A 275 14.48 -3.11 8.14
N ALA A 276 15.41 -2.91 9.08
CA ALA A 276 15.86 -4.00 9.96
C ALA A 276 14.83 -4.42 11.03
N SER A 277 13.66 -3.78 11.09
CA SER A 277 12.66 -4.08 12.12
C SER A 277 12.05 -5.47 11.96
N PRO A 278 11.65 -6.13 13.05
CA PRO A 278 11.06 -7.46 12.97
C PRO A 278 9.73 -7.46 12.22
N HIS A 279 9.46 -8.57 11.53
CA HIS A 279 8.18 -8.81 10.86
C HIS A 279 7.00 -8.85 11.86
N ARG A 280 5.84 -8.40 11.40
CA ARG A 280 4.58 -8.45 12.17
C ARG A 280 3.88 -9.82 12.08
N ALA A 281 4.58 -10.91 12.38
CA ALA A 281 3.93 -12.21 12.58
C ALA A 281 3.13 -12.22 13.90
N GLU A 282 1.89 -12.73 14.00
CA GLU A 282 1.02 -13.41 13.03
C GLU A 282 -0.31 -12.63 12.81
N THR A 283 -0.26 -11.30 12.65
CA THR A 283 -1.52 -10.49 12.58
C THR A 283 -1.84 -9.93 11.20
N ILE A 284 -0.85 -9.67 10.35
CA ILE A 284 -0.96 -9.27 8.93
C ILE A 284 0.24 -9.92 8.20
N SER A 285 0.17 -10.03 6.86
CA SER A 285 1.25 -10.39 5.92
C SER A 285 2.66 -10.58 6.51
N THR A 286 3.31 -11.73 6.27
CA THR A 286 4.63 -12.04 6.82
C THR A 286 5.73 -11.13 6.32
N ASP A 287 5.57 -10.44 5.19
CA ASP A 287 6.62 -9.55 4.67
C ASP A 287 6.56 -8.13 5.22
N GLN A 288 5.47 -7.76 5.90
CA GLN A 288 5.34 -6.44 6.48
C GLN A 288 6.17 -6.35 7.77
N ARG A 289 7.16 -5.45 7.75
CA ARG A 289 7.96 -5.06 8.91
C ARG A 289 7.37 -3.81 9.52
N GLU A 290 7.45 -3.70 10.84
CA GLU A 290 6.87 -2.58 11.58
C GLU A 290 7.89 -1.99 12.55
N TYR A 291 8.16 -0.70 12.37
CA TYR A 291 9.00 0.09 13.25
C TYR A 291 8.17 1.18 13.93
N ARG A 292 8.36 1.39 15.23
CA ARG A 292 7.66 2.41 16.02
C ARG A 292 8.67 3.43 16.54
N THR A 293 8.35 4.71 16.41
CA THR A 293 9.23 5.81 16.84
C THR A 293 8.42 7.03 17.24
N ASP A 294 8.93 7.84 18.17
CA ASP A 294 8.35 9.14 18.54
C ASP A 294 8.78 10.27 17.58
N GLU A 295 9.82 10.03 16.78
CA GLU A 295 10.44 11.02 15.91
C GLU A 295 10.62 10.48 14.49
N ILE A 296 10.22 11.29 13.51
CA ILE A 296 10.43 11.05 12.07
C ILE A 296 11.34 12.17 11.56
N PRO A 297 12.48 11.87 10.91
CA PRO A 297 13.31 12.90 10.33
C PRO A 297 12.52 13.76 9.34
N ASP A 298 12.61 15.10 9.43
CA ASP A 298 11.85 16.03 8.58
C ASP A 298 12.02 15.72 7.08
N LEU A 299 13.21 15.25 6.68
CA LEU A 299 13.55 14.89 5.30
C LEU A 299 12.75 13.69 4.77
N TYR A 300 12.18 12.84 5.63
CA TYR A 300 11.27 11.76 5.21
C TYR A 300 10.09 12.33 4.40
N TRP A 301 9.48 13.42 4.90
CA TRP A 301 8.35 14.10 4.27
C TRP A 301 8.70 14.91 3.03
N GLU A 302 10.00 15.07 2.73
CA GLU A 302 10.48 15.76 1.54
C GLU A 302 10.85 14.77 0.44
N TYR A 303 11.48 13.66 0.80
CA TYR A 303 12.12 12.75 -0.16
C TYR A 303 11.43 11.40 -0.33
N VAL A 304 10.79 10.87 0.72
CA VAL A 304 10.16 9.54 0.67
C VAL A 304 8.69 9.67 0.34
N THR A 305 8.01 10.65 0.94
CA THR A 305 6.63 10.99 0.61
C THR A 305 6.54 12.43 0.13
N SER A 306 5.87 12.66 -1.00
CA SER A 306 5.61 13.99 -1.55
C SER A 306 4.14 14.35 -1.34
N SER A 307 3.76 14.62 -0.09
CA SER A 307 2.46 15.17 0.31
C SER A 307 1.28 14.18 0.29
N PRO A 308 0.35 14.24 1.26
CA PRO A 308 -0.65 13.19 1.54
C PRO A 308 -1.78 13.00 0.51
N ARG A 309 -1.69 13.54 -0.73
CA ARG A 309 -2.84 13.45 -1.66
C ARG A 309 -2.60 13.22 -3.16
N ASP A 310 -1.42 13.39 -3.76
CA ASP A 310 -1.35 13.32 -5.25
C ASP A 310 -0.01 12.91 -5.89
N VAL A 311 1.02 12.53 -5.12
CA VAL A 311 2.27 12.00 -5.68
C VAL A 311 2.51 10.65 -5.01
N MET A 312 2.56 9.58 -5.80
CA MET A 312 2.90 8.25 -5.31
C MET A 312 4.24 8.32 -4.57
N ASP A 313 4.32 7.72 -3.39
CA ASP A 313 5.54 7.70 -2.56
C ASP A 313 6.73 7.11 -3.34
N SER A 314 7.96 7.45 -2.95
CA SER A 314 9.16 6.87 -3.55
C SER A 314 9.52 5.57 -2.84
N TYR A 315 9.91 4.55 -3.60
CA TYR A 315 10.52 3.36 -3.03
C TYR A 315 11.97 3.63 -2.60
N VAL A 316 12.43 2.90 -1.60
CA VAL A 316 13.79 2.97 -1.07
C VAL A 316 14.52 1.68 -1.41
N ARG A 317 15.68 1.77 -2.08
CA ARG A 317 16.56 0.63 -2.25
C ARG A 317 17.57 0.56 -1.12
N HIS A 318 17.63 -0.58 -0.46
CA HIS A 318 18.69 -0.90 0.49
C HIS A 318 19.34 -2.22 0.06
N GLU A 319 20.65 -2.18 -0.17
CA GLU A 319 21.44 -3.25 -0.79
C GLU A 319 20.92 -3.63 -2.19
N ARG A 320 20.07 -4.65 -2.30
CA ARG A 320 19.51 -5.16 -3.57
C ARG A 320 17.99 -5.25 -3.55
N GLU A 321 17.39 -5.00 -2.40
CA GLU A 321 15.95 -5.09 -2.17
C GLU A 321 15.35 -3.69 -2.22
N VAL A 322 14.11 -3.62 -2.71
CA VAL A 322 13.36 -2.38 -2.87
C VAL A 322 12.21 -2.43 -1.88
N TYR A 323 12.08 -1.38 -1.08
CA TYR A 323 11.10 -1.31 -0.02
C TYR A 323 10.16 -0.13 -0.23
N GLU A 324 8.90 -0.35 0.09
CA GLU A 324 7.95 0.72 0.36
C GLU A 324 7.99 1.04 1.85
N VAL A 325 8.16 2.31 2.20
CA VAL A 325 8.20 2.76 3.59
C VAL A 325 7.07 3.77 3.79
N ARG A 326 6.08 3.41 4.60
CA ARG A 326 4.91 4.25 4.89
C ARG A 326 4.89 4.61 6.37
N VAL A 327 4.76 5.90 6.67
CA VAL A 327 4.61 6.40 8.04
C VAL A 327 3.15 6.76 8.27
N GLU A 328 2.52 6.07 9.21
CA GLU A 328 1.26 6.44 9.83
C GLU A 328 1.54 7.37 11.01
N GLU A 329 1.05 8.60 10.90
CA GLU A 329 1.08 9.55 12.02
C GLU A 329 0.08 9.10 13.10
N PRO A 330 0.46 9.14 14.39
CA PRO A 330 -0.49 8.88 15.44
C PRO A 330 -1.49 10.02 15.47
N ASP A 331 -2.77 9.70 15.40
CA ASP A 331 -3.80 10.66 15.77
C ASP A 331 -3.65 10.95 17.27
N ARG A 332 -3.65 12.23 17.64
CA ARG A 332 -3.38 12.69 19.01
C ARG A 332 -4.63 13.21 19.70
N ASP A 333 -5.72 13.37 18.95
CA ASP A 333 -6.99 13.93 19.41
C ASP A 333 -8.05 12.81 19.45
N HIS A 334 -7.80 11.75 20.20
CA HIS A 334 -8.73 10.62 20.30
C HIS A 334 -9.77 10.78 21.42
N PRO A 335 -11.00 10.29 21.23
CA PRO A 335 -12.08 10.39 22.21
C PRO A 335 -11.96 9.37 23.36
N ILE A 336 -10.76 8.85 23.64
CA ILE A 336 -10.54 7.80 24.65
C ILE A 336 -9.35 8.09 25.54
N ASN A 337 -9.42 7.56 26.76
CA ASN A 337 -8.32 7.40 27.68
C ASN A 337 -7.95 5.91 27.75
N LEU A 338 -6.64 5.64 27.66
CA LEU A 338 -6.05 4.34 27.93
C LEU A 338 -5.24 4.43 29.22
N THR A 339 -5.43 3.47 30.11
CA THR A 339 -4.62 3.32 31.33
C THR A 339 -4.12 1.90 31.46
N VAL A 340 -2.97 1.74 32.11
CA VAL A 340 -2.40 0.45 32.45
C VAL A 340 -2.15 0.37 33.94
N THR A 341 -2.34 -0.79 34.55
CA THR A 341 -2.11 -0.98 35.98
C THR A 341 -1.61 -2.40 36.25
N PRO A 342 -0.53 -2.57 37.02
CA PRO A 342 -0.06 -3.90 37.41
C PRO A 342 -1.07 -4.55 38.36
N VAL A 343 -1.27 -5.86 38.20
CA VAL A 343 -2.10 -6.65 39.11
C VAL A 343 -1.20 -7.25 40.17
N SER A 344 -1.46 -6.93 41.44
CA SER A 344 -0.73 -7.49 42.59
C SER A 344 -1.34 -8.81 43.05
N ASP A 345 -0.61 -9.56 43.88
CA ASP A 345 -1.06 -10.79 44.54
C ASP A 345 -1.45 -11.93 43.58
N VAL A 346 -0.73 -12.06 42.46
CA VAL A 346 -0.92 -13.11 41.44
C VAL A 346 0.38 -13.87 41.20
N GLU A 347 0.27 -15.16 40.89
CA GLU A 347 1.42 -16.06 40.73
C GLU A 347 2.29 -15.73 39.50
N ARG A 348 1.76 -15.01 38.51
CA ARG A 348 2.45 -14.67 37.26
C ARG A 348 2.37 -13.16 36.99
N PRO A 349 3.42 -12.55 36.39
CA PRO A 349 3.42 -11.14 36.01
C PRO A 349 2.18 -10.80 35.17
N THR A 350 1.30 -9.95 35.72
CA THR A 350 -0.02 -9.65 35.15
C THR A 350 -0.31 -8.17 35.26
N PHE A 351 -0.96 -7.62 34.25
CA PHE A 351 -1.42 -6.24 34.25
C PHE A 351 -2.79 -6.12 33.56
N GLU A 352 -3.45 -5.00 33.79
CA GLU A 352 -4.73 -4.65 33.18
C GLU A 352 -4.59 -3.40 32.33
N ILE A 353 -5.16 -3.42 31.11
CA ILE A 353 -5.38 -2.23 30.30
C ILE A 353 -6.86 -1.88 30.37
N THR A 354 -7.15 -0.62 30.70
CA THR A 354 -8.50 -0.08 30.69
C THR A 354 -8.65 0.99 29.61
N ILE A 355 -9.73 0.88 28.83
CA ILE A 355 -10.16 1.87 27.84
C ILE A 355 -11.43 2.52 28.35
N SER A 356 -11.51 3.84 28.32
CA SER A 356 -12.74 4.58 28.61
C SER A 356 -12.86 5.79 27.68
N PRO A 357 -14.07 6.31 27.40
CA PRO A 357 -14.20 7.59 26.73
C PRO A 357 -13.49 8.72 27.49
N ASP A 358 -13.00 9.72 26.76
CA ASP A 358 -12.44 10.94 27.35
C ASP A 358 -13.52 11.85 27.95
N GLU A 359 -13.14 12.72 28.90
CA GLU A 359 -13.97 13.75 29.51
C GLU A 359 -14.58 14.72 28.48
N THR A 360 -13.99 14.81 27.27
CA THR A 360 -14.52 15.62 26.17
C THR A 360 -15.71 14.98 25.45
N VAL A 361 -15.95 13.68 25.65
CA VAL A 361 -17.06 12.93 25.02
C VAL A 361 -18.36 13.25 25.74
N GLY A 362 -19.38 13.67 25.00
CA GLY A 362 -20.70 13.97 25.56
C GLY A 362 -21.43 12.73 26.09
N GLU A 363 -22.39 12.94 27.00
CA GLU A 363 -23.16 11.83 27.59
C GLU A 363 -23.95 11.00 26.56
N ASP A 364 -24.36 11.63 25.45
CA ASP A 364 -25.09 10.99 24.34
C ASP A 364 -24.18 10.54 23.19
N ASP A 365 -22.88 10.78 23.28
CA ASP A 365 -21.92 10.42 22.23
C ASP A 365 -21.49 8.95 22.37
N GLU A 366 -21.37 8.28 21.23
CA GLU A 366 -20.94 6.88 21.15
C GLU A 366 -19.50 6.81 20.61
N VAL A 367 -18.61 6.24 21.43
CA VAL A 367 -17.25 5.89 21.04
C VAL A 367 -17.25 4.44 20.56
N ILE A 368 -16.96 4.25 19.28
CA ILE A 368 -16.89 2.92 18.66
C ILE A 368 -15.43 2.46 18.71
N LEU A 369 -15.21 1.23 19.18
CA LEU A 369 -13.90 0.61 19.33
C LEU A 369 -13.83 -0.65 18.48
N GLN A 370 -12.73 -0.83 17.76
CA GLN A 370 -12.51 -2.04 16.94
C GLN A 370 -11.05 -2.47 16.96
N SER A 371 -10.83 -3.79 17.04
CA SER A 371 -9.49 -4.38 16.97
C SER A 371 -9.53 -5.81 16.49
N HIS A 372 -8.43 -6.29 15.91
CA HIS A 372 -8.30 -7.70 15.51
C HIS A 372 -8.14 -8.60 16.74
N GLY A 373 -8.92 -9.68 16.80
CA GLY A 373 -8.87 -10.70 17.84
C GLY A 373 -9.53 -10.31 19.16
N LEU A 374 -9.09 -9.22 19.81
CA LEU A 374 -9.62 -8.76 21.09
C LEU A 374 -9.48 -7.26 21.32
N LEU A 375 -10.29 -6.71 22.24
CA LEU A 375 -10.18 -5.32 22.70
C LEU A 375 -9.40 -5.24 24.03
N PRO A 376 -8.43 -4.30 24.18
CA PRO A 376 -7.98 -3.33 23.16
C PRO A 376 -7.21 -3.93 21.97
N SER A 377 -6.39 -4.96 22.17
CA SER A 377 -5.69 -5.67 21.10
C SER A 377 -5.02 -6.95 21.59
N VAL A 378 -4.69 -7.87 20.70
CA VAL A 378 -3.81 -9.00 21.04
C VAL A 378 -2.39 -8.47 21.21
N LEU A 379 -1.80 -8.69 22.39
CA LEU A 379 -0.45 -8.21 22.71
C LEU A 379 0.60 -9.31 22.61
N TRP A 380 1.78 -8.90 22.17
CA TRP A 380 2.97 -9.75 22.02
C TRP A 380 4.18 -9.03 22.59
N VAL A 381 5.10 -9.79 23.19
CA VAL A 381 6.41 -9.32 23.65
C VAL A 381 7.51 -10.12 22.95
N GLY A 382 8.64 -9.48 22.68
CA GLY A 382 9.82 -10.17 22.13
C GLY A 382 10.80 -10.59 23.22
N ASP A 383 11.22 -11.85 23.23
CA ASP A 383 12.30 -12.38 24.08
C ASP A 383 13.40 -12.98 23.18
N GLY A 384 14.49 -12.25 22.99
CA GLY A 384 15.49 -12.57 21.97
C GLY A 384 14.90 -12.57 20.56
N ASP A 385 15.03 -13.69 19.85
CA ASP A 385 14.47 -13.89 18.50
C ASP A 385 13.03 -14.46 18.53
N GLU A 386 12.49 -14.76 19.71
CA GLU A 386 11.14 -15.31 19.88
C GLU A 386 10.13 -14.22 20.23
N ARG A 387 8.88 -14.39 19.77
CA ARG A 387 7.75 -13.53 20.16
C ARG A 387 6.74 -14.36 20.93
N HIS A 388 6.36 -13.87 22.10
CA HIS A 388 5.42 -14.53 23.00
C HIS A 388 4.12 -13.73 23.07
N ARG A 389 2.99 -14.38 22.80
CA ARG A 389 1.67 -13.78 23.00
C ARG A 389 1.41 -13.65 24.49
N LEU A 390 0.92 -12.49 24.92
CA LEU A 390 0.43 -12.36 26.29
C LEU A 390 -0.88 -13.15 26.43
N GLU A 391 -0.98 -13.94 27.49
CA GLU A 391 -2.17 -14.74 27.78
C GLU A 391 -3.29 -13.84 28.28
N THR A 392 -4.52 -14.10 27.85
CA THR A 392 -5.70 -13.43 28.40
C THR A 392 -6.82 -14.43 28.72
N PRO A 393 -7.65 -14.21 29.78
CA PRO A 393 -8.72 -15.14 30.15
C PRO A 393 -9.78 -15.41 29.08
N VAL A 394 -9.78 -14.62 27.99
CA VAL A 394 -10.70 -14.73 26.85
C VAL A 394 -9.97 -15.13 25.55
N ASP A 395 -8.84 -15.83 25.67
CA ASP A 395 -8.04 -16.33 24.54
C ASP A 395 -8.86 -17.21 23.58
N ASP A 396 -9.90 -17.88 24.08
CA ASP A 396 -10.83 -18.69 23.30
C ASP A 396 -11.67 -17.88 22.31
N ARG A 397 -11.69 -16.54 22.44
CA ARG A 397 -12.33 -15.62 21.49
C ARG A 397 -11.46 -15.24 20.32
N ILE A 398 -10.18 -15.60 20.30
CA ILE A 398 -9.29 -15.31 19.17
C ILE A 398 -9.47 -16.42 18.14
N GLU A 399 -10.02 -16.08 16.99
CA GLU A 399 -10.24 -17.02 15.89
C GLU A 399 -9.06 -16.95 14.93
N TRP A 400 -8.45 -18.09 14.64
CA TRP A 400 -7.36 -18.22 13.69
C TRP A 400 -7.88 -18.81 12.39
N GLN A 401 -7.47 -18.24 11.28
CA GLN A 401 -7.73 -18.75 9.94
C GLN A 401 -6.38 -19.12 9.30
N GLU A 402 -6.24 -20.39 8.90
CA GLU A 402 -5.17 -20.81 8.01
C GLU A 402 -5.34 -20.10 6.67
N VAL A 403 -4.25 -19.56 6.12
CA VAL A 403 -4.33 -18.94 4.80
C VAL A 403 -3.98 -19.98 3.76
N ASP A 404 -4.92 -20.25 2.86
CA ASP A 404 -4.67 -21.12 1.72
C ASP A 404 -3.79 -20.38 0.71
N GLN A 405 -2.51 -20.76 0.66
CA GLN A 405 -1.53 -20.15 -0.22
C GLN A 405 -1.89 -20.33 -1.71
N ASP A 406 -2.75 -21.29 -2.05
CA ASP A 406 -3.18 -21.57 -3.43
C ASP A 406 -4.43 -20.76 -3.86
N GLU A 407 -5.19 -20.19 -2.91
CA GLU A 407 -6.41 -19.39 -3.19
C GLU A 407 -6.18 -17.87 -3.18
N VAL A 408 -5.01 -17.38 -2.77
CA VAL A 408 -4.70 -15.94 -2.85
C VAL A 408 -4.50 -15.56 -4.31
N ASP A 409 -5.46 -14.79 -4.84
CA ASP A 409 -5.43 -14.30 -6.22
C ASP A 409 -4.10 -13.55 -6.44
N ILE A 410 -3.37 -13.90 -7.50
CA ILE A 410 -1.99 -13.43 -7.78
C ILE A 410 -1.93 -11.89 -7.89
N LYS A 411 -3.09 -11.22 -8.00
CA LYS A 411 -3.19 -9.75 -7.95
C LYS A 411 -3.01 -9.15 -6.55
N ASP A 412 -3.26 -9.90 -5.48
CA ASP A 412 -3.10 -9.46 -4.10
C ASP A 412 -1.81 -10.01 -3.44
N ALA A 413 -1.06 -10.87 -4.15
CA ALA A 413 0.19 -11.48 -3.69
C ALA A 413 1.40 -10.53 -3.81
N GLU A 414 1.22 -9.26 -3.43
CA GLU A 414 2.30 -8.28 -3.30
C GLU A 414 3.22 -8.60 -2.09
N TYR A 415 2.77 -9.47 -1.18
CA TYR A 415 3.44 -9.78 0.08
C TYR A 415 3.38 -11.28 0.43
N ALA A 416 4.38 -11.82 1.12
CA ALA A 416 4.36 -13.17 1.65
C ALA A 416 3.21 -13.34 2.63
N ILE A 417 2.50 -14.43 2.46
CA ILE A 417 1.26 -14.71 3.16
C ILE A 417 1.59 -15.55 4.40
N PRO A 418 1.20 -15.11 5.61
CA PRO A 418 1.39 -15.89 6.83
C PRO A 418 0.65 -17.22 6.75
N ASP A 419 1.18 -18.25 7.41
CA ASP A 419 0.52 -19.56 7.52
C ASP A 419 -0.89 -19.45 8.14
N ARG A 420 -1.10 -18.47 9.03
CA ARG A 420 -2.40 -18.16 9.62
C ARG A 420 -2.50 -16.68 10.03
N VAL A 421 -3.73 -16.18 10.07
CA VAL A 421 -4.08 -14.82 10.52
C VAL A 421 -5.19 -14.86 11.57
N ILE A 422 -5.30 -13.78 12.35
CA ILE A 422 -6.46 -13.57 13.21
C ILE A 422 -7.67 -13.21 12.33
N ALA A 423 -8.61 -14.13 12.26
CA ALA A 423 -9.77 -14.08 11.37
C ALA A 423 -10.84 -13.09 11.86
N ASN A 424 -10.97 -12.96 13.17
CA ASN A 424 -12.06 -12.17 13.75
C ASN A 424 -11.63 -10.75 14.13
N ARG A 425 -12.59 -9.83 14.03
CA ARG A 425 -12.51 -8.48 14.61
C ARG A 425 -13.48 -8.39 15.77
N GLN A 426 -13.00 -7.90 16.90
CA GLN A 426 -13.83 -7.59 18.06
C GLN A 426 -14.21 -6.12 18.02
N ARG A 427 -15.45 -5.86 18.45
CA ARG A 427 -16.03 -4.53 18.40
C ARG A 427 -16.90 -4.28 19.61
N ASP A 428 -16.84 -3.05 20.11
CA ASP A 428 -17.69 -2.58 21.19
C ASP A 428 -18.00 -1.09 21.03
N THR A 429 -19.01 -0.62 21.75
CA THR A 429 -19.41 0.79 21.79
C THR A 429 -19.44 1.24 23.25
N LEU A 430 -18.75 2.34 23.54
CA LEU A 430 -18.74 2.97 24.86
C LEU A 430 -19.42 4.32 24.82
N VAL A 431 -20.22 4.59 25.86
CA VAL A 431 -20.71 5.93 26.18
C VAL A 431 -20.01 6.45 27.44
N ALA A 432 -20.15 7.75 27.71
CA ALA A 432 -19.54 8.40 28.87
C ALA A 432 -19.76 7.60 30.18
N GLY A 433 -18.67 7.39 30.93
CA GLY A 433 -18.68 6.64 32.19
C GLY A 433 -18.60 5.11 32.06
N GLN A 434 -18.59 4.56 30.84
CA GLN A 434 -18.30 3.14 30.59
C GLN A 434 -16.79 2.91 30.41
N SER A 435 -16.36 1.67 30.64
CA SER A 435 -14.98 1.25 30.38
C SER A 435 -14.91 -0.23 30.01
N ILE A 436 -13.86 -0.58 29.28
CA ILE A 436 -13.48 -1.97 28.99
C ILE A 436 -12.13 -2.21 29.63
N THR A 437 -12.05 -3.21 30.50
CA THR A 437 -10.79 -3.66 31.11
C THR A 437 -10.40 -5.02 30.56
N ARG A 438 -9.13 -5.19 30.24
CA ARG A 438 -8.55 -6.44 29.77
C ARG A 438 -7.29 -6.78 30.56
N THR A 439 -7.29 -7.97 31.15
CA THR A 439 -6.15 -8.55 31.85
C THR A 439 -5.24 -9.30 30.87
N TYR A 440 -3.93 -9.10 31.01
CA TYR A 440 -2.86 -9.76 30.28
C TYR A 440 -1.86 -10.36 31.24
N THR A 441 -1.40 -11.57 30.94
CA THR A 441 -0.43 -12.29 31.76
C THR A 441 0.75 -12.72 30.89
N LEU A 442 1.98 -12.56 31.39
CA LEU A 442 3.16 -13.05 30.68
C LEU A 442 3.20 -14.59 30.73
N PRO A 443 3.49 -15.26 29.60
CA PRO A 443 3.71 -16.70 29.59
C PRO A 443 4.92 -17.09 30.45
N GLU A 444 4.89 -18.28 31.03
CA GLU A 444 6.01 -18.83 31.83
C GLU A 444 7.31 -19.02 31.03
N SER A 445 7.23 -19.00 29.70
CA SER A 445 8.39 -19.15 28.81
C SER A 445 9.21 -17.88 28.65
N VAL A 446 8.66 -16.73 29.00
CA VAL A 446 9.36 -15.43 28.90
C VAL A 446 10.31 -15.30 30.07
N SER A 447 11.57 -14.95 29.79
CA SER A 447 12.57 -14.72 30.81
C SER A 447 12.31 -13.44 31.63
N ASP A 448 13.13 -13.17 32.65
CA ASP A 448 13.06 -11.88 33.35
C ASP A 448 13.80 -10.82 32.53
N GLY A 449 13.22 -9.61 32.46
CA GLY A 449 13.81 -8.50 31.71
C GLY A 449 12.84 -7.37 31.43
N THR A 450 13.26 -6.47 30.53
CA THR A 450 12.43 -5.38 30.02
C THR A 450 11.87 -5.76 28.67
N TYR A 451 10.55 -5.78 28.56
CA TYR A 451 9.82 -6.13 27.36
C TYR A 451 9.01 -4.95 26.84
N ARG A 452 8.81 -4.91 25.53
CA ARG A 452 7.93 -3.94 24.88
C ARG A 452 6.92 -4.70 24.02
N GLY A 453 5.65 -4.41 24.25
CA GLY A 453 4.55 -4.88 23.43
C GLY A 453 3.84 -3.72 22.76
N TRP A 454 3.45 -3.91 21.50
CA TRP A 454 2.80 -2.88 20.70
C TRP A 454 1.45 -3.35 20.18
N ALA A 455 0.53 -2.41 20.06
CA ALA A 455 -0.82 -2.64 19.57
C ALA A 455 -1.36 -1.41 18.83
N SER A 456 -2.52 -1.62 18.20
CA SER A 456 -3.34 -0.56 17.62
C SER A 456 -4.80 -0.89 17.88
N LEU A 457 -5.58 0.17 18.12
CA LEU A 457 -7.02 0.14 18.34
C LEU A 457 -7.66 1.12 17.37
N GLU A 458 -8.65 0.71 16.59
CA GLU A 458 -9.42 1.65 15.77
C GLU A 458 -10.48 2.33 16.65
N VAL A 459 -10.58 3.66 16.56
CA VAL A 459 -11.45 4.49 17.40
C VAL A 459 -12.26 5.44 16.51
N GLY A 460 -13.55 5.59 16.80
CA GLY A 460 -14.41 6.57 16.12
C GLY A 460 -15.42 7.20 17.06
N LEU A 461 -15.76 8.48 16.85
CA LEU A 461 -16.78 9.22 17.60
C LEU A 461 -18.00 9.49 16.73
N ASN A 462 -19.14 8.84 17.00
CA ASN A 462 -20.39 9.01 16.24
C ASN A 462 -20.25 8.78 14.72
N VAL A 463 -19.23 8.05 14.27
CA VAL A 463 -18.93 7.84 12.84
C VAL A 463 -19.30 6.44 12.34
N PRO A 464 -19.63 6.30 11.03
CA PRO A 464 -19.59 5.02 10.35
C PRO A 464 -18.20 4.36 10.44
N HIS A 465 -18.12 3.04 10.21
CA HIS A 465 -16.89 2.28 10.49
C HIS A 465 -15.75 2.63 9.55
N ASP A 466 -16.06 3.06 8.33
CA ASP A 466 -15.06 3.43 7.32
C ASP A 466 -14.32 4.74 7.66
N ASP A 467 -14.78 5.47 8.68
CA ASP A 467 -14.24 6.75 9.13
C ASP A 467 -13.51 6.66 10.49
N MET A 468 -13.20 5.45 10.98
CA MET A 468 -12.46 5.24 12.24
C MET A 468 -10.95 5.50 12.06
N THR A 469 -10.29 6.06 13.09
CA THR A 469 -8.84 6.33 13.07
C THR A 469 -8.07 5.31 13.91
N ALA A 470 -6.87 4.93 13.46
CA ALA A 470 -6.00 4.04 14.20
C ALA A 470 -5.37 4.77 15.39
N HIS A 471 -5.47 4.18 16.58
CA HIS A 471 -4.86 4.63 17.82
C HIS A 471 -3.75 3.66 18.24
N PRO A 472 -2.49 3.92 17.83
CA PRO A 472 -1.35 3.10 18.23
C PRO A 472 -1.03 3.27 19.72
N PHE A 473 -0.70 2.18 20.41
CA PHE A 473 -0.19 2.24 21.78
C PHE A 473 0.84 1.15 22.04
N GLY A 474 1.68 1.39 23.05
CA GLY A 474 2.72 0.50 23.53
C GLY A 474 2.65 0.28 25.02
N VAL A 475 3.11 -0.89 25.43
CA VAL A 475 3.26 -1.27 26.83
C VAL A 475 4.71 -1.64 27.06
N THR A 476 5.37 -0.97 28.00
CA THR A 476 6.68 -1.39 28.50
C THR A 476 6.46 -2.16 29.80
N LEU A 477 7.09 -3.32 29.90
CA LEU A 477 6.97 -4.24 31.02
C LEU A 477 8.37 -4.44 31.58
N GLU A 478 8.58 -4.12 32.85
CA GLU A 478 9.84 -4.39 33.54
C GLU A 478 9.57 -5.47 34.59
N MET A 479 10.19 -6.63 34.39
CA MET A 479 10.20 -7.71 35.37
C MET A 479 11.47 -7.59 36.20
N ASP A 480 11.30 -7.36 37.51
CA ASP A 480 12.43 -7.31 38.43
C ASP A 480 13.08 -8.70 38.56
N THR A 481 14.38 -8.76 38.29
CA THR A 481 15.26 -9.81 38.81
C THR A 481 15.75 -9.38 40.20
N GLU A 482 15.21 -9.91 41.28
CA GLU A 482 15.91 -9.86 42.59
C GLU A 482 16.87 -11.06 42.75
#